data_AF-A0AAD6XWQ4-F1
#
_entry.id   AF-A0AAD6XWQ4-F1
#
_cell.length_a   1.000
_cell.length_b   1.000
_cell.length_c   1.000
_cell.angle_alpha   90.00
_cell.angle_beta   90.00
_cell.angle_gamma   90.00
#
_symmetry.space_group_name_H-M   'P 1'
#
loop_
_entity.id
_entity.type
_entity.pdbx_description
1 polymer ?
#
loop_
_entity_poly.entity_id
_entity_poly.type
_entity_poly.pdbx_seq_one_letter_code
_entity_poly.pdbx_strand_id
1 'polypeptide(L)'
;PARKRPREVGDWVARARKYTPPMQDADNFGKRWWVWWVDINPASRTKERPMKREPNTSWQSLDLYGQNGFLNILMCLKWWRDAMEASSPDWEEAVDDVTWVLQQITV
;
A
#
# COMPACT_ATOMS: atom_id res chain seq x y z
N PRO A 1 -10.49 -4.47 -11.85
CA PRO A 1 -9.40 -3.49 -12.08
C PRO A 1 -9.35 -2.45 -10.95
N ALA A 2 -8.28 -2.46 -10.14
CA ALA A 2 -8.09 -1.46 -9.09
C ALA A 2 -7.73 -0.11 -9.75
N ARG A 3 -8.71 0.80 -9.87
CA ARG A 3 -8.64 2.03 -10.68
C ARG A 3 -7.52 2.99 -10.28
N LYS A 4 -6.88 2.79 -9.13
CA LYS A 4 -5.83 3.67 -8.57
C LYS A 4 -4.52 2.96 -8.23
N ARG A 5 -4.38 1.67 -8.55
CA ARG A 5 -3.15 0.92 -8.28
C ARG A 5 -1.95 1.56 -9.00
N PRO A 6 -0.81 1.78 -8.33
CA PRO A 6 0.40 2.30 -8.98
C PRO A 6 0.78 1.44 -10.18
N ARG A 7 1.17 2.09 -11.29
CA ARG A 7 1.53 1.42 -12.56
C ARG A 7 2.64 0.40 -12.35
N GLU A 8 3.56 0.69 -11.43
CA GLU A 8 4.72 -0.11 -11.08
C GLU A 8 4.30 -1.52 -10.64
N VAL A 9 3.17 -1.64 -9.93
CA VAL A 9 2.60 -2.94 -9.56
C VAL A 9 2.06 -3.68 -10.78
N GLY A 10 1.41 -2.96 -11.70
CA GLY A 10 0.91 -3.54 -12.95
C GLY A 10 2.05 -4.14 -13.78
N ASP A 11 3.13 -3.37 -13.96
CA ASP A 11 4.32 -3.79 -14.70
C ASP A 11 5.04 -4.96 -14.02
N TRP A 12 5.17 -4.91 -12.69
CA TRP A 12 5.78 -5.98 -11.90
C TRP A 12 5.01 -7.28 -12.03
N VAL A 13 3.68 -7.24 -11.89
CA VAL A 13 2.80 -8.41 -12.05
C VAL A 13 2.85 -8.96 -13.47
N ALA A 14 2.83 -8.09 -14.49
CA ALA A 14 2.93 -8.49 -15.89
C ALA A 14 4.27 -9.16 -16.24
N ARG A 15 5.35 -8.83 -15.52
CA ARG A 15 6.70 -9.40 -15.69
C ARG A 15 6.99 -10.53 -14.72
N ALA A 16 5.96 -11.31 -14.36
CA ALA A 16 6.04 -12.46 -13.46
C ALA A 16 6.70 -12.15 -12.11
N ARG A 17 6.62 -10.90 -11.65
CA ARG A 17 7.16 -10.43 -10.36
C ARG A 17 8.69 -10.54 -10.21
N LYS A 18 9.42 -10.66 -11.32
CA LYS A 18 10.89 -10.89 -11.31
C LYS A 18 11.73 -9.62 -11.42
N TYR A 19 11.12 -8.48 -11.74
CA TYR A 19 11.83 -7.24 -12.04
C TYR A 19 11.39 -6.12 -11.11
N THR A 20 12.32 -5.36 -10.54
CA THR A 20 11.98 -4.16 -9.76
C THR A 20 11.80 -2.97 -10.69
N PRO A 21 10.61 -2.34 -10.77
CA PRO A 21 10.40 -1.13 -11.54
C PRO A 21 11.33 0.00 -11.07
N PRO A 22 11.92 0.79 -11.99
CA PRO A 22 12.76 1.91 -11.61
C PRO A 22 11.86 3.01 -11.06
N MET A 23 12.17 3.47 -9.84
CA MET A 23 11.42 4.53 -9.19
C MET A 23 12.25 5.82 -9.21
N GLN A 24 11.83 6.76 -10.05
CA GLN A 24 12.57 8.01 -10.27
C GLN A 24 12.18 9.13 -9.29
N ASP A 25 11.01 9.02 -8.66
CA ASP A 25 10.43 10.06 -7.82
C ASP A 25 9.66 9.41 -6.67
N ALA A 26 10.32 9.31 -5.52
CA ALA A 26 9.79 8.69 -4.31
C ALA A 26 8.60 9.49 -3.74
N ASP A 27 8.65 10.82 -3.78
CA ASP A 27 7.60 11.68 -3.23
C ASP A 27 6.29 11.55 -4.00
N ASN A 28 6.37 11.59 -5.34
CA ASN A 28 5.20 11.40 -6.19
C ASN A 28 4.69 9.96 -6.13
N PHE A 29 5.59 8.97 -5.99
CA PHE A 29 5.16 7.61 -5.74
C PHE A 29 4.37 7.49 -4.45
N GLY A 30 4.86 8.09 -3.35
CA GLY A 30 4.19 8.12 -2.05
C GLY A 30 2.76 8.68 -2.12
N LYS A 31 2.59 9.82 -2.81
CA LYS A 31 1.27 10.42 -3.05
C LYS A 31 0.32 9.47 -3.77
N ARG A 32 0.78 8.82 -4.84
CA ARG A 32 -0.04 7.84 -5.59
C ARG A 32 -0.35 6.61 -4.74
N TRP A 33 0.61 6.16 -3.96
CA TRP A 33 0.45 5.03 -3.06
C TRP A 33 -0.61 5.30 -1.99
N TRP A 34 -0.58 6.48 -1.35
CA TRP A 34 -1.61 6.85 -0.36
C TRP A 34 -3.00 6.95 -0.97
N VAL A 35 -3.12 7.54 -2.16
CA VAL A 35 -4.40 7.58 -2.90
C VAL A 35 -4.93 6.17 -3.15
N TRP A 36 -4.06 5.21 -3.45
CA TRP A 36 -4.44 3.82 -3.61
C TRP A 36 -4.77 3.14 -2.27
N TRP A 37 -3.93 3.28 -1.26
CA TRP A 37 -4.11 2.66 0.05
C TRP A 37 -5.43 3.08 0.70
N VAL A 38 -5.75 4.38 0.68
CA VAL A 38 -7.02 4.93 1.19
C VAL A 38 -8.22 4.40 0.39
N ASP A 39 -8.07 4.17 -0.91
CA ASP A 39 -9.14 3.69 -1.78
C ASP A 39 -9.51 2.23 -1.51
N ILE A 40 -8.49 1.40 -1.27
CA ILE A 40 -8.67 -0.05 -1.07
C ILE A 40 -9.06 -0.44 0.35
N ASN A 41 -8.87 0.46 1.32
CA ASN A 41 -9.26 0.22 2.69
C ASN A 41 -10.80 0.17 2.85
N PRO A 42 -11.30 -0.61 3.84
CA PRO A 42 -12.73 -0.71 4.14
C PRO A 42 -13.39 0.65 4.34
N ALA A 43 -14.65 0.79 3.88
CA ALA A 43 -15.42 2.03 4.03
C ALA A 43 -15.68 2.41 5.50
N SER A 44 -15.58 1.46 6.43
CA SER A 44 -15.64 1.72 7.87
C SER A 44 -14.44 2.50 8.39
N ARG A 45 -13.30 2.52 7.67
CA ARG A 45 -12.15 3.35 8.04
C ARG A 45 -12.35 4.77 7.53
N THR A 46 -12.09 5.76 8.39
CA THR A 46 -11.99 7.15 7.95
C THR A 46 -10.82 7.29 6.96
N LYS A 47 -11.08 7.99 5.85
CA LYS A 47 -10.14 8.17 4.72
C LYS A 47 -9.26 9.42 4.83
N GLU A 48 -9.30 10.08 5.97
CA GLU A 48 -8.42 11.20 6.32
C GLU A 48 -7.14 10.67 6.96
N ARG A 49 -6.02 11.35 6.71
CA ARG A 49 -4.71 11.00 7.27
C ARG A 49 -4.44 11.80 8.55
N PRO A 50 -3.88 11.19 9.62
CA PRO A 50 -3.58 9.76 9.75
C PRO A 50 -4.85 8.92 9.79
N MET A 51 -4.82 7.73 9.16
CA MET A 51 -6.00 6.89 9.06
C MET A 51 -6.44 6.39 10.43
N LYS A 52 -7.75 6.46 10.70
CA LYS A 52 -8.29 5.95 11.97
C LYS A 52 -8.15 4.43 12.06
N ARG A 53 -7.83 3.98 13.27
CA ARG A 53 -7.65 2.58 13.66
C ARG A 53 -8.95 2.05 14.26
N GLU A 54 -9.94 1.85 13.40
CA GLU A 54 -11.28 1.42 13.83
C GLU A 54 -11.30 -0.09 14.17
N PRO A 55 -11.57 -0.48 15.43
CA PRO A 55 -11.65 -1.88 15.83
C PRO A 55 -12.85 -2.56 15.17
N ASN A 56 -12.79 -3.89 14.98
CA ASN A 56 -13.85 -4.71 14.38
C ASN A 56 -14.18 -4.39 12.91
N THR A 57 -13.22 -3.83 12.18
CA THR A 57 -13.36 -3.59 10.73
C THR A 57 -13.33 -4.92 9.95
N SER A 58 -14.30 -5.14 9.06
CA SER A 58 -14.25 -6.26 8.11
C SER A 58 -13.24 -5.97 7.00
N TRP A 59 -12.17 -6.77 6.96
CA TRP A 59 -11.09 -6.65 5.99
C TRP A 59 -11.37 -7.34 4.65
N GLN A 60 -12.59 -7.84 4.42
CA GLN A 60 -12.98 -8.51 3.18
C GLN A 60 -12.76 -7.65 1.93
N SER A 61 -12.79 -6.31 2.05
CA SER A 61 -12.44 -5.42 0.93
C SER A 61 -10.98 -5.53 0.49
N LEU A 62 -10.06 -5.92 1.39
CA LEU A 62 -8.68 -6.24 1.08
C LEU A 62 -8.52 -7.68 0.54
N ASP A 63 -9.40 -8.61 0.92
CA ASP A 63 -9.47 -9.95 0.32
C ASP A 63 -9.87 -9.92 -1.17
N LEU A 64 -10.56 -8.87 -1.63
CA LEU A 64 -10.90 -8.66 -3.05
C LEU A 64 -9.68 -8.62 -3.97
N TYR A 65 -8.47 -8.40 -3.44
CA TYR A 65 -7.23 -8.39 -4.22
C TYR A 65 -6.55 -9.77 -4.32
N GLY A 66 -7.20 -10.81 -3.79
CA GLY A 66 -6.77 -12.21 -3.84
C GLY A 66 -5.52 -12.50 -2.99
N GLN A 67 -4.98 -13.71 -3.13
CA GLN A 67 -3.84 -14.22 -2.33
C GLN A 67 -2.59 -13.31 -2.36
N ASN A 68 -2.47 -12.42 -3.35
CA ASN A 68 -1.33 -11.52 -3.53
C ASN A 68 -1.65 -10.04 -3.24
N GLY A 69 -2.81 -9.73 -2.66
CA GLY A 69 -3.22 -8.35 -2.36
C GLY A 69 -2.17 -7.61 -1.53
N PHE A 70 -1.85 -8.15 -0.35
CA PHE A 70 -0.84 -7.58 0.55
C PHE A 70 0.57 -7.61 0.01
N LEU A 71 0.92 -8.63 -0.78
CA LEU A 71 2.24 -8.70 -1.41
C LEU A 71 2.51 -7.45 -2.27
N ASN A 72 1.51 -6.98 -3.02
CA ASN A 72 1.64 -5.76 -3.80
C ASN A 72 1.87 -4.53 -2.92
N ILE A 73 1.21 -4.45 -1.76
CA ILE A 73 1.35 -3.35 -0.80
C ILE A 73 2.76 -3.31 -0.23
N LEU A 74 3.24 -4.46 0.26
CA LEU A 74 4.57 -4.60 0.84
C LEU A 74 5.67 -4.29 -0.17
N MET A 75 5.52 -4.75 -1.42
CA MET A 75 6.49 -4.46 -2.47
C MET A 75 6.53 -2.97 -2.82
N CYS A 76 5.39 -2.29 -2.87
CA CYS A 76 5.37 -0.84 -3.04
C CYS A 76 6.10 -0.11 -1.91
N LEU A 77 5.87 -0.48 -0.65
CA LEU A 77 6.57 0.13 0.50
C LEU A 77 8.08 -0.10 0.41
N LYS A 78 8.49 -1.31 -0.02
CA LYS A 78 9.90 -1.61 -0.27
C LYS A 78 10.49 -0.72 -1.37
N TRP A 79 9.86 -0.65 -2.54
CA TRP A 79 10.37 0.16 -3.64
C TRP A 79 10.41 1.65 -3.29
N TRP A 80 9.40 2.13 -2.57
CA TRP A 80 9.39 3.49 -2.06
C TRP A 80 10.60 3.74 -1.17
N ARG A 81 10.87 2.85 -0.21
CA ARG A 81 12.04 2.96 0.66
C ARG A 81 13.36 2.95 -0.11
N ASP A 82 13.50 2.01 -1.05
CA ASP A 82 14.72 1.85 -1.85
C ASP A 82 15.01 3.10 -2.72
N ALA A 83 13.98 3.90 -3.04
CA ALA A 83 14.09 5.11 -3.85
C ALA A 83 14.39 6.39 -3.04
N MET A 84 14.47 6.29 -1.71
CA MET A 84 14.67 7.42 -0.80
C MET A 84 16.12 7.48 -0.31
N GLU A 85 16.71 8.68 -0.27
CA GLU A 85 18.04 8.90 0.33
C GLU A 85 17.99 8.91 1.86
N ALA A 86 16.90 9.41 2.43
CA ALA A 86 16.64 9.49 3.86
C ALA A 86 15.19 9.07 4.16
N SER A 87 14.92 8.73 5.43
CA SER A 87 13.56 8.39 5.84
C SER A 87 12.60 9.57 5.66
N SER A 88 11.34 9.28 5.34
CA SER A 88 10.28 10.28 5.19
C SER A 88 9.17 9.95 6.18
N PRO A 89 8.64 10.95 6.92
CA PRO A 89 7.47 10.76 7.78
C PRO A 89 6.28 10.17 7.03
N ASP A 90 6.15 10.48 5.74
CA ASP A 90 5.07 9.98 4.87
C ASP A 90 5.15 8.47 4.65
N TRP A 91 6.38 7.95 4.53
CA TRP A 91 6.64 6.52 4.39
C TRP A 91 6.53 5.80 5.74
N GLU A 92 6.98 6.42 6.82
CA GLU A 92 6.87 5.87 8.17
C GLU A 92 5.41 5.70 8.60
N GLU A 93 4.56 6.70 8.34
CA GLU A 93 3.12 6.63 8.56
C GLU A 93 2.48 5.49 7.74
N ALA A 94 2.93 5.29 6.50
CA ALA A 94 2.43 4.22 5.64
C ALA A 94 2.79 2.83 6.17
N VAL A 95 4.04 2.66 6.64
CA VAL A 95 4.52 1.40 7.24
C VAL A 95 3.79 1.11 8.56
N ASP A 96 3.61 2.12 9.41
CA ASP A 96 2.90 1.99 10.67
C ASP A 96 1.43 1.59 10.45
N ASP A 97 0.73 2.22 9.51
CA ASP A 97 -0.66 1.87 9.20
C ASP A 97 -0.78 0.45 8.65
N VAL A 98 0.06 0.07 7.69
CA VAL A 98 0.05 -1.29 7.11
C VAL A 98 0.38 -2.34 8.17
N THR A 99 1.32 -2.06 9.07
CA THR A 99 1.66 -2.95 10.19
C THR A 99 0.45 -3.16 11.09
N TRP A 100 -0.25 -2.08 11.45
CA TRP A 100 -1.46 -2.17 12.25
C TRP A 100 -2.55 -2.99 11.55
N VAL A 101 -2.78 -2.79 10.25
CA VAL A 101 -3.76 -3.58 9.47
C VAL A 101 -3.41 -5.06 9.47
N LEU A 102 -2.14 -5.41 9.22
CA LEU A 102 -1.69 -6.81 9.24
C LEU A 102 -1.91 -7.47 10.60
N GLN A 103 -1.69 -6.73 11.69
CA GLN A 103 -1.98 -7.21 13.04
C GLN A 103 -3.46 -7.48 13.29
N GLN A 104 -4.39 -6.80 12.60
CA GLN A 104 -5.83 -7.05 12.74
C GLN A 104 -6.32 -8.26 11.93
N ILE A 105 -5.58 -8.69 10.91
CA ILE A 105 -5.98 -9.79 10.00
C ILE A 105 -5.37 -11.13 10.42
N THR A 106 -4.26 -11.10 11.15
CA THR A 106 -3.54 -12.30 11.60
C THR A 106 -4.08 -12.86 12.94
N VAL A 107 -5.26 -12.39 13.38
CA VAL A 107 -5.90 -12.77 14.67
C VAL A 107 -7.07 -13.72 14.45
#